data_AF-A0A2R2X194-F1
#
_entry.id   AF-A0A2R2X194-F1
#
_cell.length_a   1.000
_cell.length_b   1.000
_cell.length_c   1.000
_cell.angle_alpha   90.00
_cell.angle_beta   90.00
_cell.angle_gamma   90.00
#
_symmetry.space_group_name_H-M   'P 1'
#
loop_
_entity.id
_entity.type
_entity.pdbx_description
1 polymer ?
#
loop_
_entity_poly.entity_id
_entity_poly.type
_entity_poly.pdbx_seq_one_letter_code
_entity_poly.pdbx_strand_id
1 'polypeptide(L)'
;MYFLLSHLSLVDFCYSTIIVPKMLANTINEDKTISFLGCMVQFYLFCAYAITEVFLLAVMAYDRFVAICNPLLYMVTMSWNLCVELVSRCYLGGTVCSLIHLCLALEIPTYRSNVINHFFCDLPPLLSLACSDVTVNELFLYIVASFNEILTILFILTSYLFILITILRMRSAEGRRKAFSTCASHLTA
;
A
#
# COMPACT_ATOMS: atom_id res chain seq x y z
N MET A 1 -4.06 5.04 16.71
CA MET A 1 -4.90 5.76 15.73
C MET A 1 -4.25 6.98 15.04
N TYR A 2 -4.21 8.19 15.62
CA TYR A 2 -3.72 9.41 14.90
C TYR A 2 -2.30 9.28 14.34
N PHE A 3 -1.42 8.59 15.06
CA PHE A 3 -0.07 8.28 14.58
C PHE A 3 -0.08 7.47 13.28
N LEU A 4 -0.88 6.40 13.20
CA LEU A 4 -1.02 5.58 11.99
C LEU A 4 -1.63 6.38 10.84
N LEU A 5 -2.67 7.18 11.13
CA LEU A 5 -3.32 8.03 10.13
C LEU A 5 -2.35 9.08 9.56
N SER A 6 -1.50 9.68 10.40
CA SER A 6 -0.47 10.62 9.95
C SER A 6 0.53 9.97 8.99
N HIS A 7 0.91 8.71 9.25
CA HIS A 7 1.79 7.97 8.35
C HIS A 7 1.10 7.58 7.05
N LEU A 8 -0.17 7.16 7.11
CA LEU A 8 -0.97 6.89 5.91
C LEU A 8 -1.07 8.14 5.03
N SER A 9 -1.45 9.28 5.59
CA SER A 9 -1.51 10.54 4.83
C SER A 9 -0.17 10.99 4.24
N LEU A 10 0.94 10.72 4.93
CA LEU A 10 2.28 10.97 4.38
C LEU A 10 2.56 10.06 3.19
N VAL A 11 2.22 8.78 3.28
CA VAL A 11 2.37 7.81 2.20
C VAL A 11 1.51 8.20 1.00
N ASP A 12 0.25 8.58 1.20
CA ASP A 12 -0.67 9.02 0.14
C ASP A 12 -0.16 10.28 -0.58
N PHE A 13 0.39 11.22 0.20
CA PHE A 13 1.00 12.43 -0.34
C PHE A 13 2.23 12.10 -1.19
N CYS A 14 3.14 11.24 -0.69
CA CYS A 14 4.31 10.81 -1.44
C CYS A 14 3.91 10.07 -2.72
N TYR A 15 3.01 9.11 -2.61
CA TYR A 15 2.48 8.32 -3.73
C TYR A 15 1.89 9.22 -4.82
N SER A 16 1.02 10.17 -4.44
CA SER A 16 0.44 11.15 -5.36
C SER A 16 1.49 12.03 -6.00
N THR A 17 2.50 12.48 -5.23
CA THR A 17 3.59 13.33 -5.73
C THR A 17 4.49 12.60 -6.73
N ILE A 18 4.58 11.27 -6.69
CA ILE A 18 5.37 10.48 -7.64
C ILE A 18 4.66 10.33 -8.98
N ILE A 19 3.33 10.17 -8.97
CA ILE A 19 2.53 9.87 -10.16
C ILE A 19 2.03 11.16 -10.82
N VAL A 20 1.37 12.04 -10.06
CA VAL A 20 0.59 13.16 -10.58
C VAL A 20 1.44 14.16 -11.37
N PRO A 21 2.60 14.62 -10.89
CA PRO A 21 3.42 15.58 -11.63
C PRO A 21 3.90 15.02 -12.98
N LYS A 22 4.30 13.74 -13.03
CA LYS A 22 4.77 13.12 -14.28
C LYS A 22 3.62 12.86 -15.25
N MET A 23 2.47 12.40 -14.74
CA MET A 23 1.25 12.27 -15.53
C MET A 23 0.86 13.62 -16.15
N LEU A 24 0.81 14.69 -15.34
CA LEU A 24 0.46 16.03 -15.79
C LEU A 24 1.44 16.55 -16.84
N ALA A 25 2.74 16.40 -16.61
CA ALA A 25 3.77 16.78 -17.58
C ALA A 25 3.63 16.02 -18.91
N ASN A 26 3.35 14.72 -18.86
CA ASN A 26 3.15 13.89 -20.04
C ASN A 26 1.84 14.22 -20.80
N THR A 27 0.85 14.83 -20.15
CA THR A 27 -0.39 15.30 -20.77
C THR A 27 -0.25 16.68 -21.41
N ILE A 28 0.49 17.59 -20.78
CA ILE A 28 0.62 19.00 -21.22
C ILE A 28 1.74 19.18 -22.26
N ASN A 29 2.86 18.46 -22.10
CA ASN A 29 4.03 18.66 -22.93
C ASN A 29 4.10 17.66 -24.09
N GLU A 30 4.66 18.09 -25.22
CA GLU A 30 4.98 17.20 -26.35
C GLU A 30 6.17 16.29 -26.03
N ASP A 31 7.12 16.77 -25.23
CA ASP A 31 8.23 15.97 -24.72
C ASP A 31 7.81 15.15 -23.49
N LYS A 32 7.72 13.83 -23.68
CA LYS A 32 7.32 12.85 -22.68
C LYS A 32 8.49 12.03 -22.16
N THR A 33 9.72 12.43 -22.48
CA THR A 33 10.90 11.65 -22.14
C THR A 33 11.11 11.58 -20.63
N ILE A 34 11.71 10.47 -20.19
CA ILE A 34 12.17 10.26 -18.83
C ILE A 34 13.52 9.55 -18.93
N SER A 35 14.46 9.92 -18.08
CA SER A 35 15.72 9.19 -18.01
C SER A 35 15.47 7.78 -17.45
N PHE A 36 16.29 6.81 -17.85
CA PHE A 36 16.20 5.45 -17.33
C PHE A 36 16.28 5.43 -15.79
N LEU A 37 17.22 6.20 -15.21
CA LEU A 37 17.34 6.35 -13.76
C LEU A 37 16.07 6.96 -13.14
N GLY A 38 15.49 7.99 -13.78
CA GLY A 38 14.22 8.59 -13.32
C GLY A 38 13.07 7.60 -13.35
N CYS A 39 13.00 6.74 -14.38
CA CYS A 39 12.02 5.66 -14.50
C CYS A 39 12.18 4.65 -13.34
N MET A 40 13.41 4.18 -13.10
CA MET A 40 13.70 3.22 -12.03
C MET A 40 13.38 3.78 -10.63
N VAL A 41 13.74 5.03 -10.38
CA VAL A 41 13.43 5.70 -9.11
C VAL A 41 11.91 5.90 -8.95
N GLN A 42 11.22 6.33 -10.01
CA GLN A 42 9.77 6.50 -9.99
C GLN A 42 9.07 5.18 -9.66
N PHE A 43 9.47 4.09 -10.34
CA PHE A 43 8.94 2.76 -10.10
C PHE A 43 9.21 2.27 -8.66
N TYR A 44 10.46 2.38 -8.20
CA TYR A 44 10.84 1.96 -6.85
C TYR A 44 10.01 2.66 -5.78
N LEU A 45 9.89 3.99 -5.86
CA LEU A 45 9.13 4.76 -4.88
C LEU A 45 7.64 4.45 -4.97
N PHE A 46 7.09 4.34 -6.18
CA PHE A 46 5.69 3.96 -6.41
C PHE A 46 5.35 2.63 -5.70
N CYS A 47 6.10 1.57 -5.99
CA CYS A 47 5.89 0.27 -5.34
C CYS A 47 6.09 0.35 -3.83
N ALA A 48 7.09 1.09 -3.35
CA ALA A 48 7.40 1.13 -1.93
C ALA A 48 6.25 1.75 -1.13
N TYR A 49 5.70 2.86 -1.65
CA TYR A 49 4.57 3.54 -1.01
C TYR A 49 3.26 2.77 -1.16
N ALA A 50 2.98 2.19 -2.34
CA ALA A 50 1.78 1.35 -2.53
C ALA A 50 1.73 0.16 -1.55
N ILE A 51 2.85 -0.57 -1.40
CA ILE A 51 2.91 -1.71 -0.48
C ILE A 51 2.84 -1.23 0.98
N THR A 52 3.48 -0.12 1.30
CA THR A 52 3.43 0.45 2.65
C THR A 52 2.01 0.89 3.03
N GLU A 53 1.28 1.52 2.10
CA GLU A 53 -0.12 1.92 2.27
C GLU A 53 -1.00 0.72 2.64
N VAL A 54 -0.90 -0.36 1.85
CA VAL A 54 -1.65 -1.61 2.07
C VAL A 54 -1.33 -2.20 3.46
N PHE A 55 -0.06 -2.24 3.87
CA PHE A 55 0.32 -2.72 5.19
C PHE A 55 -0.16 -1.80 6.33
N LEU A 56 -0.14 -0.49 6.14
CA LEU A 56 -0.66 0.47 7.11
C LEU A 56 -2.18 0.30 7.29
N LEU A 57 -2.92 0.07 6.21
CA LEU A 57 -4.36 -0.21 6.27
C LEU A 57 -4.67 -1.47 7.09
N ALA A 58 -3.88 -2.54 6.91
CA ALA A 58 -3.99 -3.75 7.72
C ALA A 58 -3.73 -3.46 9.22
N VAL A 59 -2.66 -2.72 9.53
CA VAL A 59 -2.32 -2.34 10.91
C VAL A 59 -3.41 -1.45 11.53
N MET A 60 -4.00 -0.53 10.77
CA MET A 60 -5.12 0.28 11.23
C MET A 60 -6.38 -0.54 11.50
N ALA A 61 -6.69 -1.54 10.65
CA ALA A 61 -7.77 -2.48 10.92
C ALA A 61 -7.52 -3.27 12.21
N TYR A 62 -6.27 -3.67 12.47
CA TYR A 62 -5.89 -4.33 13.72
C TYR A 62 -6.02 -3.41 14.95
N ASP A 63 -5.55 -2.15 14.88
CA ASP A 63 -5.75 -1.12 15.93
C ASP A 63 -7.23 -1.00 16.31
N ARG A 64 -8.11 -0.92 15.30
CA ARG A 64 -9.56 -0.83 15.50
C ARG A 64 -10.16 -2.10 16.08
N PHE A 65 -9.73 -3.27 15.60
CA PHE A 65 -10.18 -4.55 16.12
C PHE A 65 -9.87 -4.67 17.62
N VAL A 66 -8.63 -4.40 18.03
CA VAL A 66 -8.24 -4.47 19.45
C VAL A 66 -9.01 -3.44 20.29
N ALA A 67 -9.16 -2.21 19.79
CA ALA A 67 -9.86 -1.14 20.51
C ALA A 67 -11.34 -1.49 20.82
N ILE A 68 -12.04 -2.14 19.89
CA ILE A 68 -13.48 -2.43 20.03
C ILE A 68 -13.72 -3.80 20.64
N CYS A 69 -13.00 -4.84 20.19
CA CYS A 69 -13.22 -6.20 20.65
C CYS A 69 -12.57 -6.47 22.01
N ASN A 70 -11.50 -5.75 22.39
CA ASN A 70 -10.77 -5.94 23.64
C ASN A 70 -10.42 -4.60 24.34
N PRO A 71 -11.42 -3.78 24.71
CA PRO A 71 -11.19 -2.41 25.18
C PRO A 71 -10.35 -2.34 26.46
N LEU A 72 -10.45 -3.33 27.35
CA LEU A 72 -9.68 -3.38 28.61
C LEU A 72 -8.19 -3.64 28.40
N LEU A 73 -7.83 -4.33 27.30
CA LEU A 73 -6.44 -4.65 26.97
C LEU A 73 -5.84 -3.67 25.97
N TYR A 74 -6.64 -2.78 25.37
CA TYR A 74 -6.19 -1.87 24.31
C TYR A 74 -4.93 -1.08 24.69
N MET A 75 -4.91 -0.47 25.88
CA MET A 75 -3.77 0.36 26.31
C MET A 75 -2.46 -0.43 26.51
N VAL A 76 -2.56 -1.73 26.80
CA VAL A 76 -1.39 -2.60 26.98
C VAL A 76 -0.94 -3.17 25.65
N THR A 77 -1.90 -3.61 24.83
CA THR A 77 -1.63 -4.21 23.52
C THR A 77 -1.16 -3.16 22.52
N MET A 78 -1.87 -2.04 22.37
CA MET A 78 -1.53 -0.96 21.43
C MET A 78 -0.71 0.14 22.10
N SER A 79 0.46 -0.24 22.60
CA SER A 79 1.41 0.73 23.16
C SER A 79 2.07 1.58 22.06
N TRP A 80 2.62 2.74 22.44
CA TRP A 80 3.37 3.61 21.53
C TRP A 80 4.53 2.86 20.86
N ASN A 81 5.29 2.08 21.63
CA ASN A 81 6.43 1.32 21.11
C ASN A 81 6.00 0.29 20.07
N LEU A 82 4.89 -0.41 20.30
CA LEU A 82 4.36 -1.34 19.31
C LEU A 82 3.88 -0.61 18.05
N CYS A 83 3.20 0.53 18.18
CA CYS A 83 2.79 1.33 17.02
C CYS A 83 3.99 1.74 16.16
N VAL A 84 5.07 2.21 16.78
CA VAL A 84 6.31 2.58 16.08
C VAL A 84 6.95 1.37 15.41
N GLU A 85 6.98 0.22 16.10
CA GLU A 85 7.51 -1.03 15.54
C GLU A 85 6.71 -1.50 14.33
N LEU A 86 5.38 -1.50 14.42
CA LEU A 86 4.48 -1.91 13.34
C LEU A 86 4.66 -1.00 12.12
N VAL A 87 4.67 0.32 12.31
CA VAL A 87 4.91 1.28 11.22
C VAL A 87 6.28 1.05 10.59
N SER A 88 7.31 0.85 11.39
CA SER A 88 8.66 0.56 10.89
C SER A 88 8.68 -0.71 10.04
N ARG A 89 7.96 -1.76 10.46
CA ARG A 89 7.81 -3.00 9.68
C ARG A 89 7.05 -2.78 8.37
N CYS A 90 6.04 -1.91 8.33
CA CYS A 90 5.34 -1.55 7.10
C CYS A 90 6.32 -0.92 6.08
N TYR A 91 7.09 0.08 6.49
CA TYR A 91 8.08 0.72 5.62
C TYR A 91 9.21 -0.23 5.19
N LEU A 92 9.71 -1.05 6.11
CA LEU A 92 10.73 -2.06 5.79
C LEU A 92 10.20 -3.10 4.80
N GLY A 93 8.97 -3.57 4.98
CA GLY A 93 8.32 -4.50 4.04
C GLY A 93 8.16 -3.89 2.64
N GLY A 94 7.60 -2.67 2.56
CA GLY A 94 7.42 -1.96 1.29
C GLY A 94 8.74 -1.70 0.57
N THR A 95 9.77 -1.26 1.30
CA THR A 95 11.10 -1.01 0.72
C THR A 95 11.78 -2.28 0.24
N VAL A 96 11.76 -3.36 1.03
CA VAL A 96 12.37 -4.65 0.64
C VAL A 96 11.66 -5.24 -0.59
N CYS A 97 10.33 -5.30 -0.60
CA CYS A 97 9.58 -5.82 -1.74
C CYS A 97 9.87 -5.01 -3.02
N SER A 98 9.95 -3.68 -2.90
CA SER A 98 10.21 -2.80 -4.05
C SER A 98 11.66 -2.90 -4.53
N LEU A 99 12.62 -3.09 -3.62
CA LEU A 99 14.02 -3.36 -3.98
C LEU A 99 14.13 -4.68 -4.76
N ILE A 100 13.42 -5.73 -4.34
CA ILE A 100 13.43 -7.01 -5.07
C ILE A 100 12.93 -6.80 -6.50
N HIS A 101 11.79 -6.14 -6.68
CA HIS A 101 11.26 -5.85 -8.03
C HIS A 101 12.19 -4.95 -8.85
N LEU A 102 12.84 -3.97 -8.21
CA LEU A 102 13.82 -3.12 -8.88
C LEU A 102 15.05 -3.91 -9.34
N CYS A 103 15.60 -4.77 -8.49
CA CYS A 103 16.75 -5.62 -8.86
C CYS A 103 16.40 -6.52 -10.04
N LEU A 104 15.23 -7.17 -10.01
CA LEU A 104 14.73 -7.99 -11.11
C LEU A 104 14.58 -7.18 -12.42
N ALA A 105 14.14 -5.92 -12.32
CA ALA A 105 14.04 -5.03 -13.47
C ALA A 105 15.42 -4.63 -14.03
N LEU A 106 16.41 -4.40 -13.16
CA LEU A 106 17.77 -4.01 -13.54
C LEU A 106 18.59 -5.16 -14.14
N GLU A 107 18.25 -6.42 -13.84
CA GLU A 107 18.90 -7.60 -14.42
C GLU A 107 18.53 -7.82 -15.90
N ILE A 108 17.57 -7.07 -16.44
CA ILE A 108 17.14 -7.20 -17.83
C ILE A 108 18.23 -6.62 -18.75
N PRO A 109 18.84 -7.45 -19.62
CA PRO A 109 20.05 -7.05 -20.34
C PRO A 109 19.79 -6.02 -21.44
N THR A 110 18.63 -6.07 -22.10
CA THR A 110 18.29 -5.15 -23.20
C THR A 110 16.78 -4.94 -23.35
N TYR A 111 16.39 -3.73 -23.73
CA TYR A 111 15.04 -3.36 -24.13
C TYR A 111 14.96 -3.14 -25.64
N ARG A 112 13.89 -3.63 -26.27
CA ARG A 112 13.60 -3.53 -27.71
C ARG A 112 13.24 -2.11 -28.13
N SER A 113 12.63 -1.35 -27.21
CA SER A 113 12.17 0.00 -27.45
C SER A 113 12.31 0.83 -26.18
N ASN A 114 12.60 2.11 -26.35
CA ASN A 114 12.67 3.10 -25.27
C ASN A 114 11.34 3.87 -25.12
N VAL A 115 10.27 3.44 -25.80
CA VAL A 115 8.94 4.05 -25.76
C VAL A 115 8.03 3.23 -24.88
N ILE A 116 7.62 3.80 -23.75
CA ILE A 116 6.67 3.21 -22.80
C ILE A 116 5.28 3.79 -23.10
N ASN A 117 4.32 2.93 -23.47
CA ASN A 117 2.92 3.32 -23.67
C ASN A 117 2.17 3.35 -22.32
N HIS A 118 2.64 4.19 -21.40
CA HIS A 118 2.06 4.37 -20.08
C HIS A 118 2.26 5.81 -19.57
N PHE A 119 1.35 6.30 -18.72
CA PHE A 119 1.36 7.69 -18.26
C PHE A 119 2.44 7.97 -17.21
N PHE A 120 3.01 6.93 -16.59
CA PHE A 120 4.21 6.95 -15.75
C PHE A 120 5.05 5.69 -15.97
N CYS A 121 6.27 5.66 -15.43
CA CYS A 121 7.10 4.46 -15.45
C CYS A 121 6.56 3.40 -14.51
N ASP A 122 5.95 2.36 -15.08
CA ASP A 122 5.49 1.17 -14.35
C ASP A 122 6.21 -0.07 -14.87
N LEU A 123 6.31 -1.10 -14.03
CA LEU A 123 7.09 -2.30 -14.32
C LEU A 123 6.45 -3.20 -15.38
N PRO A 124 5.14 -3.50 -15.42
CA PRO A 124 4.57 -4.30 -16.51
C PRO A 124 4.79 -3.69 -17.91
N PRO A 125 4.55 -2.38 -18.14
CA PRO A 125 4.92 -1.73 -19.40
C PRO A 125 6.41 -1.81 -19.72
N LEU A 126 7.29 -1.72 -18.73
CA LEU A 126 8.74 -1.83 -18.91
C LEU A 126 9.17 -3.27 -19.28
N LEU A 127 8.59 -4.28 -18.62
CA LEU A 127 8.85 -5.70 -18.90
C LEU A 127 8.41 -6.06 -20.33
N SER A 128 7.28 -5.53 -20.81
CA SER A 128 6.81 -5.76 -22.18
C SER A 128 7.78 -5.30 -23.29
N LEU A 129 8.72 -4.41 -22.95
CA LEU A 129 9.74 -3.89 -23.84
C LEU A 129 11.03 -4.72 -23.81
N ALA A 130 11.18 -5.70 -22.92
CA ALA A 130 12.39 -6.50 -22.82
C ALA A 130 12.64 -7.35 -24.08
N CYS A 131 13.91 -7.52 -24.45
CA CYS A 131 14.29 -8.47 -25.51
C CYS A 131 14.45 -9.91 -25.00
N SER A 132 14.57 -10.10 -23.69
CA SER A 132 14.68 -11.40 -23.01
C SER A 132 13.32 -11.91 -22.55
N ASP A 133 13.24 -13.21 -22.25
CA ASP A 133 12.06 -13.78 -21.59
C ASP A 133 11.93 -13.20 -20.17
N VAL A 134 10.85 -12.45 -19.94
CA VAL A 134 10.50 -11.83 -18.66
C VAL A 134 9.30 -12.49 -17.98
N THR A 135 8.84 -13.63 -18.49
CA THR A 135 7.64 -14.33 -18.00
C THR A 135 7.72 -14.59 -16.49
N VAL A 136 8.91 -14.95 -15.99
CA VAL A 136 9.14 -15.19 -14.56
C VAL A 136 9.01 -13.89 -13.75
N ASN A 137 9.50 -12.77 -14.26
CA ASN A 137 9.41 -11.47 -13.59
C ASN A 137 7.96 -10.97 -13.54
N GLU A 138 7.23 -11.09 -14.64
CA GLU A 138 5.81 -10.73 -14.71
C GLU A 138 4.96 -11.60 -13.78
N LEU A 139 5.18 -12.92 -13.80
CA LEU A 139 4.48 -13.85 -12.92
C LEU A 139 4.80 -13.58 -11.46
N PHE A 140 6.07 -13.33 -11.13
CA PHE A 140 6.49 -13.01 -9.77
C PHE A 140 5.83 -11.71 -9.27
N LEU A 141 5.83 -10.66 -10.08
CA LEU A 141 5.13 -9.40 -9.79
C LEU A 141 3.65 -9.66 -9.54
N TYR A 142 2.97 -10.34 -10.45
CA TYR A 142 1.54 -10.61 -10.35
C TYR A 142 1.18 -11.43 -9.11
N ILE A 143 1.96 -12.48 -8.80
CA ILE A 143 1.76 -13.31 -7.61
C ILE A 143 1.96 -12.49 -6.34
N VAL A 144 3.06 -11.74 -6.23
CA VAL A 144 3.37 -10.96 -5.03
C VAL A 144 2.32 -9.87 -4.81
N ALA A 145 1.95 -9.13 -5.86
CA ALA A 145 0.93 -8.08 -5.78
C ALA A 145 -0.42 -8.68 -5.36
N SER A 146 -0.91 -9.70 -6.08
CA SER A 146 -2.20 -10.33 -5.80
C SER A 146 -2.23 -10.97 -4.40
N PHE A 147 -1.15 -11.61 -3.98
CA PHE A 147 -1.06 -12.23 -2.67
C PHE A 147 -1.13 -11.19 -1.54
N ASN A 148 -0.36 -10.09 -1.64
CA ASN A 148 -0.39 -9.02 -0.65
C ASN A 148 -1.77 -8.35 -0.57
N GLU A 149 -2.39 -8.09 -1.72
CA GLU A 149 -3.71 -7.48 -1.80
C GLU A 149 -4.79 -8.39 -1.21
N ILE A 150 -4.86 -9.66 -1.64
CA ILE A 150 -5.84 -10.63 -1.13
C ILE A 150 -5.65 -10.83 0.37
N LEU A 151 -4.42 -11.04 0.85
CA LEU A 151 -4.13 -11.24 2.26
C LEU A 151 -4.61 -10.04 3.10
N THR A 152 -4.34 -8.83 2.63
CA THR A 152 -4.73 -7.61 3.31
C THR A 152 -6.24 -7.42 3.33
N ILE A 153 -6.91 -7.63 2.19
CA ILE A 153 -8.37 -7.57 2.10
C ILE A 153 -9.01 -8.58 3.05
N LEU A 154 -8.55 -9.83 3.06
CA LEU A 154 -9.07 -10.86 3.98
C LEU A 154 -8.87 -10.47 5.44
N PHE A 155 -7.69 -9.93 5.78
CA PHE A 155 -7.39 -9.49 7.13
C PHE A 155 -8.30 -8.33 7.58
N ILE A 156 -8.49 -7.32 6.71
CA ILE A 156 -9.38 -6.19 6.95
C ILE A 156 -10.83 -6.69 7.11
N LEU A 157 -11.35 -7.44 6.14
CA LEU A 157 -12.72 -7.95 6.18
C LEU A 157 -13.00 -8.79 7.44
N THR A 158 -12.06 -9.67 7.80
CA THR A 158 -12.18 -10.48 9.01
C THR A 158 -12.21 -9.61 10.26
N SER A 159 -11.31 -8.63 10.36
CA SER A 159 -11.24 -7.69 11.49
C SER A 159 -12.55 -6.90 11.64
N TYR A 160 -13.07 -6.36 10.53
CA TYR A 160 -14.32 -5.59 10.53
C TYR A 160 -15.57 -6.45 10.77
N LEU A 161 -15.57 -7.71 10.32
CA LEU A 161 -16.63 -8.66 10.64
C LEU A 161 -16.70 -8.91 12.15
N PHE A 162 -15.57 -9.15 12.81
CA PHE A 162 -15.54 -9.31 14.26
C PHE A 162 -15.96 -8.05 15.00
N ILE A 163 -15.51 -6.87 14.55
CA ILE A 163 -15.94 -5.58 15.09
C ILE A 163 -17.47 -5.47 15.01
N LEU A 164 -18.06 -5.76 13.85
CA LEU A 164 -19.50 -5.72 13.65
C LEU A 164 -20.23 -6.67 14.61
N ILE A 165 -19.76 -7.92 14.74
CA ILE A 165 -20.32 -8.90 15.68
C ILE A 165 -20.26 -8.37 17.12
N THR A 166 -19.13 -7.81 17.54
CA THR A 166 -18.98 -7.23 18.88
C THR A 166 -19.96 -6.08 19.10
N ILE A 167 -20.08 -5.16 18.14
CA ILE A 167 -21.02 -4.03 18.22
C ILE A 167 -22.47 -4.53 18.35
N LEU A 168 -22.89 -5.50 17.53
CA LEU A 168 -24.24 -6.08 17.59
C LEU A 168 -24.52 -6.75 18.94
N ARG A 169 -23.49 -7.34 19.57
CA ARG A 169 -23.59 -7.98 20.90
C ARG A 169 -23.58 -6.99 22.07
N MET A 170 -23.19 -5.73 21.87
CA MET A 170 -23.21 -4.73 22.94
C MET A 170 -24.65 -4.51 23.44
N ARG A 171 -24.88 -4.46 24.76
CA ARG A 171 -26.23 -4.26 25.33
C ARG A 171 -26.66 -2.79 25.41
N SER A 172 -25.73 -1.85 25.36
CA SER A 172 -26.02 -0.41 25.45
C SER A 172 -26.24 0.21 24.06
N ALA A 173 -27.39 0.87 23.87
CA ALA A 173 -27.72 1.60 22.65
C ALA A 173 -26.75 2.79 22.41
N GLU A 174 -26.31 3.46 23.48
CA GLU A 174 -25.29 4.52 23.45
C GLU A 174 -23.94 3.98 22.94
N GLY A 175 -23.53 2.81 23.47
CA GLY A 175 -22.29 2.12 23.08
C GLY A 175 -22.30 1.68 21.61
N ARG A 176 -23.43 1.15 21.14
CA ARG A 176 -23.63 0.80 19.72
C ARG A 176 -23.52 2.02 18.81
N ARG A 177 -24.19 3.13 19.16
CA ARG A 177 -24.21 4.35 18.33
C ARG A 177 -22.81 4.97 18.21
N LYS A 178 -22.05 5.00 19.32
CA LYS A 178 -20.67 5.50 19.33
C LYS A 178 -19.72 4.62 18.52
N ALA A 179 -19.83 3.30 18.62
CA ALA A 179 -19.01 2.37 17.84
C ALA A 179 -19.33 2.41 16.34
N PHE A 180 -20.62 2.43 15.96
CA PHE A 180 -21.05 2.60 14.57
C PHE A 180 -20.55 3.91 13.95
N SER A 181 -20.67 5.03 14.68
CA SER A 181 -20.16 6.33 14.21
C SER A 181 -18.65 6.34 13.99
N THR A 182 -17.90 5.53 14.74
CA THR A 182 -16.44 5.47 14.62
C THR A 182 -16.00 4.55 13.47
N CYS A 183 -16.75 3.48 13.19
CA CYS A 183 -16.43 2.55 12.08
C CYS A 183 -16.95 3.01 10.72
N ALA A 184 -18.08 3.70 10.65
CA ALA A 184 -18.68 4.11 9.39
C ALA A 184 -17.72 4.97 8.55
N SER A 185 -17.00 5.91 9.18
CA SER A 185 -16.00 6.74 8.50
C SER A 185 -14.81 5.97 7.94
N HIS A 186 -14.54 4.75 8.42
CA HIS A 186 -13.43 3.92 7.95
C HIS A 186 -13.82 2.93 6.85
N LEU A 187 -15.12 2.61 6.73
CA LEU A 187 -15.64 1.81 5.62
C LEU A 187 -15.87 2.66 4.35
N THR A 188 -15.94 3.98 4.51
CA THR A 188 -16.16 4.95 3.43
C THR A 188 -14.91 5.73 3.01
N ALA A 189 -13.80 5.53 3.72
CA ALA A 189 -12.48 6.07 3.36
C ALA A 189 -11.76 5.03 2.52
#